data_AF-A0A3C1X2C2-F1
#
_entry.id   AF-A0A3C1X2C2-F1
#
_cell.length_a   1.000
_cell.length_b   1.000
_cell.length_c   1.000
_cell.angle_alpha   90.00
_cell.angle_beta   90.00
_cell.angle_gamma   90.00
#
_symmetry.space_group_name_H-M   'P 1'
#
loop_
_entity.id
_entity.type
_entity.pdbx_description
1 polymer ?
#
loop_
_entity_poly.entity_id
_entity_poly.type
_entity_poly.pdbx_seq_one_letter_code
_entity_poly.pdbx_strand_id
1 'polypeptide(L)' 'QQQGRAEGIDLGISQGVLIGQIILLQRLLQLPTWTEQQCTHLSIDELQQLVVQLQQQFNADRS' A
#
# COMPACT_ATOMS: atom_id res chain seq x y z
N GLN A 1 24.97 -10.19 13.44
CA GLN A 1 23.60 -9.89 13.90
C GLN A 1 23.07 -8.49 13.48
N GLN A 2 23.76 -7.74 12.60
CA GLN A 2 23.28 -6.41 12.18
C GLN A 2 22.42 -6.42 10.90
N GLN A 3 22.61 -7.41 10.00
CA GLN A 3 21.88 -7.51 8.73
C GLN A 3 20.37 -7.72 8.90
N GLY A 4 19.94 -8.65 9.75
CA GLY A 4 18.49 -8.90 9.95
C GLY A 4 17.71 -7.71 10.53
N ARG A 5 18.40 -6.74 11.16
CA ARG A 5 17.75 -5.52 11.66
C ARG A 5 17.52 -4.50 10.54
N ALA A 6 18.47 -4.38 9.62
CA ALA A 6 18.34 -3.48 8.47
C ALA A 6 17.23 -3.96 7.53
N GLU A 7 17.21 -5.26 7.21
CA GLU A 7 16.18 -5.88 6.37
C GLU A 7 14.77 -5.71 6.97
N GLY A 8 14.62 -5.86 8.29
CA GLY A 8 13.35 -5.63 8.96
C GLY A 8 12.88 -4.17 8.92
N ILE A 9 13.80 -3.22 9.00
CA ILE A 9 13.49 -1.78 8.87
C ILE A 9 13.06 -1.46 7.45
N ASP A 10 13.79 -1.94 6.44
CA ASP A 10 13.50 -1.69 5.04
C ASP A 10 12.14 -2.29 4.63
N LEU A 11 11.82 -3.48 5.15
CA LEU A 11 10.51 -4.12 4.95
C LEU A 11 9.38 -3.30 5.58
N GLY A 12 9.56 -2.83 6.82
CA GLY A 12 8.57 -2.01 7.52
C GLY A 12 8.32 -0.67 6.83
N ILE A 13 9.38 -0.01 6.34
CA ILE A 13 9.26 1.24 5.56
C ILE A 13 8.49 0.97 4.27
N SER A 14 8.85 -0.10 3.55
CA SER A 14 8.19 -0.47 2.29
C SER A 14 6.70 -0.74 2.51
N GLN A 15 6.35 -1.46 3.57
CA GLN A 15 4.94 -1.72 3.91
C GLN A 15 4.19 -0.41 4.20
N GLY A 16 4.75 0.47 5.04
CA GLY A 16 4.11 1.74 5.41
C GLY A 16 3.87 2.65 4.20
N VAL A 17 4.82 2.71 3.27
CA VAL A 17 4.69 3.48 2.02
C VAL A 17 3.54 2.94 1.16
N LEU A 18 3.44 1.62 0.98
CA LEU A 18 2.38 1.00 0.19
C LEU A 18 1.00 1.22 0.82
N ILE A 19 0.87 1.07 2.14
CA ILE A 19 -0.37 1.33 2.87
C ILE A 19 -0.82 2.79 2.68
N GLY A 20 0.10 3.74 2.80
CA GLY A 20 -0.19 5.16 2.58
C GLY A 20 -0.69 5.44 1.15
N GLN A 21 -0.09 4.80 0.15
CA GLN A 21 -0.53 4.92 -1.25
C GLN A 21 -1.93 4.35 -1.48
N ILE A 22 -2.24 3.18 -0.91
CA ILE A 22 -3.56 2.54 -1.01
C ILE A 22 -4.64 3.47 -0.44
N ILE A 23 -4.44 3.97 0.78
CA ILE A 23 -5.43 4.84 1.45
C ILE A 23 -5.63 6.14 0.66
N LEU A 24 -4.54 6.73 0.15
CA LEU A 24 -4.63 7.94 -0.67
C LEU A 24 -5.43 7.68 -1.96
N LEU A 25 -5.13 6.60 -2.69
CA LEU A 25 -5.82 6.27 -3.93
C LEU A 25 -7.30 5.96 -3.69
N GLN A 26 -7.64 5.23 -2.61
CA GLN A 26 -9.02 4.99 -2.22
C GLN A 26 -9.78 6.31 -1.98
N ARG A 27 -9.15 7.30 -1.31
CA ARG A 27 -9.77 8.62 -1.11
C ARG A 27 -9.98 9.37 -2.43
N LEU A 28 -8.98 9.35 -3.31
CA LEU A 28 -9.06 10.02 -4.61
C LEU A 28 -10.13 9.41 -5.52
N LEU A 29 -10.33 8.10 -5.43
CA LEU A 29 -11.37 7.33 -6.14
C LEU A 29 -12.73 7.32 -5.42
N GLN A 30 -12.86 7.99 -4.28
CA GLN A 30 -14.07 7.96 -3.43
C GLN A 30 -14.50 6.53 -3.02
N LEU A 31 -13.55 5.60 -2.93
CA LEU A 31 -13.77 4.25 -2.42
C LEU A 31 -13.75 4.22 -0.89
N PRO A 32 -14.34 3.19 -0.26
CA PRO A 32 -14.18 2.96 1.17
C PRO A 32 -12.70 2.85 1.53
N THR A 33 -12.23 3.71 2.44
CA THR A 33 -10.83 3.71 2.87
C THR A 33 -10.58 2.64 3.91
N TRP A 34 -9.55 1.85 3.71
CA TRP A 34 -9.08 0.89 4.71
C TRP A 34 -8.31 1.60 5.82
N THR A 35 -8.35 1.04 7.03
CA THR A 35 -7.48 1.46 8.12
C THR A 35 -6.09 0.85 7.94
N GLU A 36 -5.08 1.46 8.54
CA GLU A 36 -3.73 0.89 8.54
C GLU A 36 -3.74 -0.54 9.11
N GLN A 37 -4.51 -0.79 10.17
CA GLN A 37 -4.67 -2.14 10.73
C GLN A 37 -5.24 -3.15 9.75
N GLN A 38 -6.16 -2.76 8.87
CA GLN A 38 -6.68 -3.67 7.85
C GLN A 38 -5.62 -4.01 6.81
N CYS A 39 -4.74 -3.05 6.48
CA CYS A 39 -3.69 -3.26 5.50
C CYS A 39 -2.46 -4.01 6.07
N THR A 40 -2.17 -3.93 7.37
CA THR A 40 -1.02 -4.63 7.97
C THR A 40 -1.15 -6.15 7.99
N HIS A 41 -2.36 -6.68 7.78
CA HIS A 41 -2.60 -8.12 7.64
C HIS A 41 -2.21 -8.65 6.25
N LEU A 42 -1.93 -7.75 5.30
CA LEU A 42 -1.55 -8.09 3.94
C LEU A 42 -0.03 -8.16 3.80
N SER A 43 0.42 -9.08 2.96
CA SER A 43 1.80 -9.18 2.52
C SER A 43 2.20 -7.99 1.64
N ILE A 44 3.52 -7.76 1.51
CA ILE A 44 4.05 -6.72 0.60
C ILE A 44 3.55 -6.92 -0.83
N ASP A 45 3.52 -8.16 -1.32
CA ASP A 45 3.08 -8.46 -2.69
C ASP A 45 1.61 -8.12 -2.89
N GLU A 46 0.75 -8.45 -1.91
CA GLU A 46 -0.68 -8.09 -1.94
C GLU A 46 -0.87 -6.57 -1.92
N LEU A 47 -0.12 -5.85 -1.08
CA LEU A 47 -0.16 -4.39 -1.03
C LEU A 47 0.30 -3.77 -2.36
N GLN A 48 1.35 -4.32 -2.99
CA GLN A 48 1.81 -3.86 -4.31
C GLN A 48 0.74 -4.07 -5.39
N GLN A 49 0.10 -5.25 -5.42
CA GLN A 49 -0.97 -5.53 -6.37
C GLN A 49 -2.15 -4.59 -6.20
N LEU A 50 -2.55 -4.30 -4.95
CA LEU A 50 -3.60 -3.34 -4.65
C LEU A 50 -3.27 -1.92 -5.12
N VAL A 51 -2.04 -1.46 -4.90
CA VAL A 51 -1.59 -0.15 -5.42
C VAL A 51 -1.72 -0.10 -6.93
N VAL A 52 -1.26 -1.14 -7.65
CA VAL A 52 -1.34 -1.19 -9.11
C VAL A 52 -2.79 -1.14 -9.59
N GLN A 53 -3.67 -1.93 -8.98
CA GLN A 53 -5.10 -1.95 -9.32
C GLN A 53 -5.77 -0.58 -9.10
N LEU A 54 -5.52 0.05 -7.95
CA LEU A 54 -6.07 1.36 -7.62
C LEU A 54 -5.50 2.46 -8.53
N GLN A 55 -4.23 2.41 -8.90
CA GLN A 55 -3.63 3.34 -9.86
C GLN A 55 -4.26 3.19 -11.25
N GLN A 56 -4.46 1.96 -11.72
CA GLN A 56 -5.10 1.70 -13.00
C GLN A 56 -6.53 2.25 -13.02
N GLN A 57 -7.30 2.00 -11.96
CA GLN A 57 -8.66 2.54 -11.84
C GLN A 57 -8.66 4.07 -11.82
N PHE A 58 -7.76 4.70 -11.06
CA PHE A 58 -7.65 6.17 -11.00
C PHE A 58 -7.29 6.78 -12.35
N ASN A 59 -6.42 6.13 -13.12
CA ASN A 59 -6.07 6.60 -14.45
C ASN A 59 -7.23 6.45 -15.45
N ALA A 60 -7.99 5.35 -15.36
CA ALA A 60 -9.15 5.12 -16.21
C ALA A 60 -10.30 6.10 -15.93
N ASP A 61 -10.49 6.53 -14.68
CA ASP A 61 -11.52 7.51 -14.31
C ASP A 61 -11.23 8.93 -14.84
N ARG A 62 -9.98 9.19 -15.25
CA ARG A 62 -9.51 10.52 -15.72
C ARG A 62 -9.31 10.60 -17.23
N SER A 63 -9.42 9.48 -17.94
CA SER A 63 -9.34 9.40 -19.41
C SER A 63 -10.72 9.58 -20.04
#